data_AF-A0A5N5TP35-F1
#
_entry.id   AF-A0A5N5TP35-F1
#
_cell.length_a   1.000
_cell.length_b   1.000
_cell.length_c   1.000
_cell.angle_alpha   90.00
_cell.angle_beta   90.00
_cell.angle_gamma   90.00
#
_symmetry.space_group_name_H-M   'P 1'
#
loop_
_entity.id
_entity.type
_entity.pdbx_description
1 polymer ?
#
loop_
_entity_poly.entity_id
_entity_poly.type
_entity_poly.pdbx_seq_one_letter_code
_entity_poly.pdbx_strand_id
1 'polypeptide(L)'
;DESPKPRKEDERDVWGSKIEFILSCLSFAVGLGNIWRFPYLCYRNGGGWLIESAFLIPYVCMLAITGLPLYFFELCLGQYGREGPITIWKVVPLFQGLGYGMFMIAFFIALYYNAVYFTALFPYAVLVILFVRAVTLPGYVNGITFYLTPEWGKLANAKVWGDAAMQIFFSLGPCWGGLITLGSYNKFNNNCLRDAIIVSCANCLTSFFAGFVIFGIVGFMAHELGVSVKDVAAQGAGLAFIAYPEAVARLPISPFWAILFFVMLLTLGVGSQFTIVQTVITSIIDVFNLRHRSKEVTAAVCTVSCLIGLTMCTRHGMYILQLLDNYAGTYSALMIGCI
;
A
#
# COMPACT_ATOMS: atom_id res chain seq x y z
N ASP A 1 -18.07 41.37 -21.23
CA ASP A 1 -17.00 40.39 -21.03
C ASP A 1 -17.55 38.98 -21.06
N GLU A 2 -17.63 38.39 -22.24
CA GLU A 2 -17.74 36.93 -22.36
C GLU A 2 -16.30 36.39 -22.27
N SER A 3 -15.87 36.03 -21.06
CA SER A 3 -14.68 35.20 -20.90
C SER A 3 -14.86 33.94 -21.76
N PRO A 4 -13.90 33.57 -22.62
CA PRO A 4 -14.06 32.41 -23.47
C PRO A 4 -14.32 31.18 -22.60
N LYS A 5 -15.40 30.44 -22.91
CA LYS A 5 -15.68 29.17 -22.23
C LYS A 5 -14.45 28.27 -22.37
N PRO A 6 -13.95 27.65 -21.28
CA PRO A 6 -12.82 26.74 -21.37
C PRO A 6 -13.13 25.65 -22.40
N ARG A 7 -12.11 25.23 -23.17
CA ARG A 7 -12.32 24.15 -24.14
C ARG A 7 -12.65 22.88 -23.36
N LYS A 8 -13.43 21.97 -23.92
CA LYS A 8 -13.73 20.65 -23.28
C LYS A 8 -12.44 19.89 -22.88
N GLU A 9 -11.34 20.14 -23.57
CA GLU A 9 -10.01 19.58 -23.29
C GLU A 9 -9.35 20.14 -22.01
N ASP A 10 -9.86 21.26 -21.47
CA ASP A 10 -9.36 21.90 -20.26
C ASP A 10 -10.07 21.37 -18.98
N GLU A 11 -11.27 20.78 -19.10
CA GLU A 11 -12.01 20.21 -17.97
C GLU A 11 -11.35 18.91 -17.45
N ARG A 12 -11.27 18.75 -16.12
CA ARG A 12 -10.69 17.54 -15.52
C ARG A 12 -11.63 16.36 -15.75
N ASP A 13 -11.08 15.28 -16.29
CA ASP A 13 -11.77 13.98 -16.42
C ASP A 13 -12.35 13.51 -15.07
N VAL A 14 -13.35 12.64 -15.15
CA VAL A 14 -13.97 12.03 -13.98
C VAL A 14 -13.91 10.51 -14.10
N TRP A 15 -13.88 9.81 -12.97
CA TRP A 15 -13.96 8.36 -12.95
C TRP A 15 -15.17 7.84 -13.73
N GLY A 16 -14.96 6.81 -14.56
CA GLY A 16 -16.01 6.21 -15.39
C GLY A 16 -17.06 5.49 -14.55
N SER A 17 -16.64 4.89 -13.43
CA SER A 17 -17.55 4.27 -12.47
C SER A 17 -17.08 4.39 -11.02
N LYS A 18 -18.02 4.16 -10.08
CA LYS A 18 -17.70 4.14 -8.65
C LYS A 18 -16.76 2.99 -8.28
N ILE A 19 -16.94 1.84 -8.91
CA ILE A 19 -16.16 0.63 -8.64
C ILE A 19 -14.72 0.84 -9.08
N GLU A 20 -14.50 1.45 -10.25
CA GLU A 20 -13.18 1.80 -10.74
C GLU A 20 -12.40 2.67 -9.74
N PHE A 21 -13.05 3.68 -9.16
CA PHE A 21 -12.44 4.52 -8.12
C PHE A 21 -12.07 3.69 -6.88
N ILE A 22 -13.00 2.91 -6.34
CA ILE A 22 -12.76 2.09 -5.13
C ILE A 22 -11.65 1.07 -5.38
N LEU A 23 -11.63 0.41 -6.54
CA LEU A 23 -10.57 -0.54 -6.90
C LEU A 23 -9.21 0.15 -7.07
N SER A 24 -9.18 1.38 -7.59
CA SER A 24 -7.94 2.18 -7.68
C SER A 24 -7.41 2.54 -6.29
N CYS A 25 -8.31 2.96 -5.39
CA CYS A 25 -7.96 3.21 -3.99
C CYS A 25 -7.47 1.95 -3.26
N LEU A 26 -8.07 0.78 -3.52
CA LEU A 26 -7.63 -0.50 -2.96
C LEU A 26 -6.30 -0.95 -3.56
N SER A 27 -6.10 -0.78 -4.86
CA SER A 27 -4.84 -1.05 -5.54
C SER A 27 -3.71 -0.17 -4.99
N PHE A 28 -4.04 1.05 -4.55
CA PHE A 28 -3.10 1.94 -3.90
C PHE A 28 -2.75 1.47 -2.47
N ALA A 29 -3.77 1.23 -1.64
CA ALA A 29 -3.59 0.91 -0.22
C ALA A 29 -3.08 -0.53 0.03
N VAL A 30 -3.57 -1.51 -0.73
CA VAL A 30 -3.15 -2.90 -0.57
C VAL A 30 -1.87 -3.15 -1.35
N GLY A 31 -0.75 -3.16 -0.64
CA GLY A 31 0.57 -3.39 -1.18
C GLY A 31 1.31 -4.57 -0.52
N LEU A 32 2.61 -4.63 -0.77
CA LEU A 32 3.50 -5.67 -0.24
C LEU A 32 3.53 -5.72 1.31
N GLY A 33 3.37 -4.55 1.96
CA GLY A 33 3.32 -4.44 3.42
C GLY A 33 2.16 -5.21 4.05
N ASN A 34 1.04 -5.35 3.35
CA ASN A 34 -0.11 -6.14 3.82
C ASN A 34 0.23 -7.64 3.87
N ILE A 35 1.11 -8.11 2.99
CA ILE A 35 1.46 -9.52 2.85
C ILE A 35 2.53 -9.93 3.85
N TRP A 36 3.62 -9.18 3.98
CA TRP A 36 4.75 -9.61 4.82
C TRP A 36 4.90 -8.83 6.12
N ARG A 37 4.52 -7.55 6.16
CA ARG A 37 4.83 -6.68 7.31
C ARG A 37 3.74 -6.78 8.36
N PHE A 38 2.47 -6.70 7.96
CA PHE A 38 1.36 -6.82 8.89
C PHE A 38 1.34 -8.17 9.62
N PRO A 39 1.44 -9.33 8.93
CA PRO A 39 1.46 -10.61 9.63
C PRO A 39 2.67 -10.72 10.56
N TYR A 40 3.82 -10.20 10.13
CA TYR A 40 5.02 -10.14 10.96
C TYR A 40 4.81 -9.34 12.26
N LEU A 41 4.19 -8.16 12.16
CA LEU A 41 3.92 -7.32 13.33
C LEU A 41 2.89 -7.94 14.27
N CYS A 42 1.87 -8.60 13.73
CA CYS A 42 0.87 -9.29 14.54
C CYS A 42 1.50 -10.33 15.46
N TYR A 43 2.32 -11.25 14.94
CA TYR A 43 2.92 -12.26 15.81
C TYR A 43 3.98 -11.65 16.74
N ARG A 44 4.80 -10.73 16.23
CA ARG A 44 5.88 -10.11 17.03
C ARG A 44 5.33 -9.34 18.23
N ASN A 45 4.19 -8.67 18.05
CA ASN A 45 3.60 -7.80 19.05
C ASN A 45 2.44 -8.47 19.82
N GLY A 46 2.37 -9.80 19.79
CA GLY A 46 1.38 -10.59 20.52
C GLY A 46 0.13 -10.73 19.66
N GLY A 47 0.07 -11.81 18.87
CA GLY A 47 -1.04 -12.11 17.96
C GLY A 47 -2.37 -12.28 18.67
N GLY A 48 -3.34 -12.94 18.06
CA GLY A 48 -4.53 -13.46 18.78
C GLY A 48 -5.67 -13.87 17.86
N TRP A 49 -6.66 -14.59 18.39
CA TRP A 49 -7.87 -15.00 17.67
C TRP A 49 -8.78 -13.81 17.33
N LEU A 50 -9.82 -14.02 16.50
CA LEU A 50 -10.66 -13.01 15.83
C LEU A 50 -11.28 -11.92 16.73
N ILE A 51 -11.19 -12.04 18.05
CA ILE A 51 -11.73 -11.10 19.07
C ILE A 51 -10.69 -10.81 20.19
N GLU A 52 -9.52 -11.47 20.18
CA GLU A 52 -8.52 -11.42 21.25
C GLU A 52 -7.08 -11.15 20.78
N SER A 53 -6.85 -10.67 19.55
CA SER A 53 -5.50 -10.24 19.15
C SER A 53 -5.04 -9.00 19.88
N ALA A 54 -4.02 -9.16 20.74
CA ALA A 54 -3.44 -8.06 21.48
C ALA A 54 -2.93 -6.98 20.51
N PHE A 55 -2.36 -7.34 19.35
CA PHE A 55 -1.97 -6.34 18.33
C PHE A 55 -3.13 -5.71 17.54
N LEU A 56 -4.29 -6.37 17.40
CA LEU A 56 -5.41 -5.79 16.64
C LEU A 56 -6.05 -4.61 17.38
N ILE A 57 -6.01 -4.62 18.72
CA ILE A 57 -6.52 -3.50 19.54
C ILE A 57 -5.80 -2.17 19.18
N PRO A 58 -4.47 -2.05 19.33
CA PRO A 58 -3.76 -0.82 18.96
C PRO A 58 -3.88 -0.55 17.45
N TYR A 59 -3.94 -1.58 16.60
CA TYR A 59 -4.13 -1.41 15.16
C TYR A 59 -5.48 -0.75 14.80
N VAL A 60 -6.59 -1.23 15.37
CA VAL A 60 -7.93 -0.65 15.15
C VAL A 60 -8.06 0.72 15.82
N CYS A 61 -7.47 0.91 17.00
CA CYS A 61 -7.42 2.23 17.63
C CYS A 61 -6.67 3.25 16.75
N MET A 62 -5.50 2.88 16.23
CA MET A 62 -4.73 3.75 15.34
C MET A 62 -5.43 3.96 14.00
N LEU A 63 -6.13 2.95 13.48
CA LEU A 63 -7.02 3.14 12.33
C LEU A 63 -8.07 4.22 12.59
N ALA A 64 -8.74 4.19 13.73
CA ALA A 64 -9.79 5.15 14.05
C ALA A 64 -9.27 6.56 14.35
N ILE A 65 -8.11 6.67 15.03
CA ILE A 65 -7.58 7.94 15.54
C ILE A 65 -6.71 8.66 14.50
N THR A 66 -5.94 7.92 13.70
CA THR A 66 -4.98 8.52 12.75
C THR A 66 -5.25 8.12 11.31
N GLY A 67 -5.39 6.82 11.04
CA GLY A 67 -5.51 6.28 9.68
C GLY A 67 -6.71 6.83 8.91
N LEU A 68 -7.92 6.54 9.39
CA LEU A 68 -9.18 6.93 8.74
C LEU A 68 -9.35 8.46 8.67
N PRO A 69 -9.06 9.25 9.73
CA PRO A 69 -9.11 10.71 9.63
C PRO A 69 -8.20 11.29 8.55
N LEU A 70 -6.93 10.87 8.48
CA LEU A 70 -5.98 11.35 7.47
C LEU A 70 -6.39 10.91 6.05
N TYR A 71 -6.81 9.66 5.91
CA TYR A 71 -7.26 9.12 4.63
C TYR A 71 -8.49 9.88 4.10
N PHE A 72 -9.48 10.10 4.98
CA PHE A 72 -10.68 10.85 4.64
C PHE A 72 -10.36 12.32 4.32
N PHE A 73 -9.47 12.95 5.09
CA PHE A 73 -9.04 14.32 4.87
C PHE A 73 -8.46 14.51 3.48
N GLU A 74 -7.47 13.70 3.07
CA GLU A 74 -6.85 13.85 1.74
C GLU A 74 -7.82 13.55 0.60
N LEU A 75 -8.68 12.53 0.75
CA LEU A 75 -9.71 12.24 -0.25
C LEU A 75 -10.70 13.39 -0.40
N CYS A 76 -11.14 13.97 0.72
CA CYS A 76 -12.07 15.10 0.73
C CYS A 76 -11.41 16.34 0.13
N LEU A 77 -10.17 16.62 0.52
CA LEU A 77 -9.37 17.72 -0.02
C LEU A 77 -9.27 17.59 -1.53
N GLY A 78 -8.79 16.44 -2.04
CA GLY A 78 -8.70 16.16 -3.48
C GLY A 78 -10.03 16.33 -4.21
N GLN A 79 -11.11 15.71 -3.71
CA GLN A 79 -12.44 15.79 -4.32
C GLN A 79 -13.01 17.22 -4.35
N TYR A 80 -12.79 18.01 -3.29
CA TYR A 80 -13.26 19.39 -3.22
C TYR A 80 -12.43 20.32 -4.12
N GLY A 81 -11.10 20.19 -4.07
CA GLY A 81 -10.18 21.06 -4.82
C GLY A 81 -10.10 20.74 -6.31
N ARG A 82 -10.38 19.50 -6.74
CA ARG A 82 -10.25 19.03 -8.13
C ARG A 82 -8.89 19.36 -8.76
N GLU A 83 -7.87 19.35 -7.92
CA GLU A 83 -6.51 19.74 -8.22
C GLU A 83 -5.53 18.69 -7.71
N GLY A 84 -4.32 18.66 -8.28
CA GLY A 84 -3.25 17.80 -7.84
C GLY A 84 -2.60 18.28 -6.53
N PRO A 85 -1.75 17.45 -5.91
CA PRO A 85 -1.16 17.75 -4.60
C PRO A 85 -0.37 19.05 -4.53
N ILE A 86 0.28 19.52 -5.60
CA ILE A 86 1.00 20.80 -5.53
C ILE A 86 0.03 21.98 -5.51
N THR A 87 -0.92 22.00 -6.44
CA THR A 87 -1.75 23.19 -6.66
C THR A 87 -2.82 23.34 -5.59
N ILE A 88 -3.30 22.24 -4.99
CA ILE A 88 -4.34 22.27 -3.98
C ILE A 88 -3.95 23.05 -2.72
N TRP A 89 -2.67 23.06 -2.35
CA TRP A 89 -2.17 23.84 -1.20
C TRP A 89 -2.10 25.34 -1.45
N LYS A 90 -2.47 25.84 -2.65
CA LYS A 90 -2.74 27.28 -2.85
C LYS A 90 -3.81 27.82 -1.90
N VAL A 91 -4.68 26.95 -1.37
CA VAL A 91 -5.66 27.31 -0.33
C VAL A 91 -5.01 27.84 0.95
N VAL A 92 -3.80 27.38 1.29
CA VAL A 92 -2.99 27.90 2.40
C VAL A 92 -1.56 28.13 1.89
N PRO A 93 -1.24 29.33 1.36
CA PRO A 93 0.06 29.63 0.76
C PRO A 93 1.27 29.31 1.65
N LEU A 94 1.11 29.43 2.98
CA LEU A 94 2.13 29.08 3.97
C LEU A 94 2.55 27.59 3.89
N PHE A 95 1.65 26.70 3.49
CA PHE A 95 1.85 25.25 3.43
C PHE A 95 2.02 24.71 2.01
N GLN A 96 2.27 25.56 1.02
CA GLN A 96 2.55 25.11 -0.37
C GLN A 96 3.73 24.13 -0.45
N GLY A 97 4.69 24.22 0.47
CA GLY A 97 5.79 23.26 0.58
C GLY A 97 5.35 21.82 0.79
N LEU A 98 4.18 21.57 1.41
CA LEU A 98 3.63 20.21 1.58
C LEU A 98 3.32 19.56 0.24
N GLY A 99 2.73 20.32 -0.70
CA GLY A 99 2.41 19.83 -2.03
C GLY A 99 3.66 19.44 -2.83
N TYR A 100 4.71 20.27 -2.76
CA TYR A 100 6.02 19.94 -3.35
C TYR A 100 6.67 18.75 -2.65
N GLY A 101 6.53 18.61 -1.33
CA GLY A 101 6.98 17.45 -0.57
C GLY A 101 6.31 16.15 -1.03
N MET A 102 4.97 16.15 -1.09
CA MET A 102 4.17 15.02 -1.61
C MET A 102 4.59 14.65 -3.03
N PHE A 103 4.78 15.65 -3.90
CA PHE A 103 5.28 15.44 -5.25
C PHE A 103 6.68 14.80 -5.28
N MET A 104 7.63 15.28 -4.48
CA MET A 104 8.99 14.74 -4.46
C MET A 104 9.02 13.29 -3.96
N ILE A 105 8.25 12.99 -2.90
CA ILE A 105 8.10 11.63 -2.40
C ILE A 105 7.50 10.73 -3.49
N ALA A 106 6.41 11.18 -4.12
CA ALA A 106 5.78 10.43 -5.19
C ALA A 106 6.72 10.26 -6.39
N PHE A 107 7.52 11.26 -6.74
CA PHE A 107 8.49 11.20 -7.82
C PHE A 107 9.56 10.14 -7.57
N PHE A 108 10.12 10.07 -6.36
CA PHE A 108 11.11 9.06 -6.03
C PHE A 108 10.54 7.64 -6.01
N ILE A 109 9.27 7.48 -5.65
CA ILE A 109 8.64 6.16 -5.68
C ILE A 109 8.18 5.77 -7.09
N ALA A 110 7.71 6.72 -7.90
CA ALA A 110 7.28 6.53 -9.29
C ALA A 110 8.38 5.98 -10.21
N LEU A 111 9.64 5.92 -9.75
CA LEU A 111 10.79 5.47 -10.52
C LEU A 111 10.71 3.98 -10.97
N TYR A 112 9.69 3.21 -10.57
CA TYR A 112 9.58 1.77 -10.85
C TYR A 112 8.11 1.22 -11.03
N TYR A 113 7.76 0.64 -12.22
CA TYR A 113 6.61 -0.30 -12.57
C TYR A 113 5.21 0.19 -13.10
N ASN A 114 4.44 -0.68 -13.85
CA ASN A 114 3.10 -0.40 -14.51
C ASN A 114 2.08 -1.61 -14.89
N ALA A 115 0.82 -1.78 -14.36
CA ALA A 115 -0.62 -1.87 -14.86
C ALA A 115 -1.72 -1.76 -13.68
N VAL A 116 -3.04 -1.42 -13.83
CA VAL A 116 -4.04 -1.12 -12.70
C VAL A 116 -5.19 -2.13 -12.39
N TYR A 117 -5.95 -2.61 -13.38
CA TYR A 117 -7.22 -3.32 -13.07
C TYR A 117 -7.01 -4.76 -12.62
N PHE A 118 -6.21 -5.47 -13.40
CA PHE A 118 -5.72 -6.79 -13.05
C PHE A 118 -4.99 -6.76 -11.71
N THR A 119 -4.28 -5.66 -11.40
CA THR A 119 -3.49 -5.55 -10.18
C THR A 119 -4.31 -5.36 -8.91
N ALA A 120 -5.53 -4.83 -9.01
CA ALA A 120 -6.42 -4.73 -7.87
C ALA A 120 -7.05 -6.08 -7.50
N LEU A 121 -7.52 -6.86 -8.48
CA LEU A 121 -8.33 -8.07 -8.23
C LEU A 121 -7.52 -9.37 -8.19
N PHE A 122 -6.47 -9.48 -9.00
CA PHE A 122 -5.66 -10.70 -9.07
C PHE A 122 -5.07 -11.11 -7.70
N PRO A 123 -4.56 -10.19 -6.86
CA PRO A 123 -4.06 -10.57 -5.54
C PRO A 123 -5.10 -11.23 -4.65
N TYR A 124 -6.36 -10.77 -4.68
CA TYR A 124 -7.43 -11.41 -3.90
C TYR A 124 -7.72 -12.83 -4.37
N ALA A 125 -7.76 -13.05 -5.68
CA ALA A 125 -7.95 -14.40 -6.24
C ALA A 125 -6.82 -15.34 -5.79
N VAL A 126 -5.57 -14.87 -5.86
CA VAL A 126 -4.41 -15.66 -5.44
C VAL A 126 -4.42 -15.89 -3.92
N LEU A 127 -4.75 -14.89 -3.10
CA LEU A 127 -4.88 -15.06 -1.65
C LEU A 127 -5.92 -16.14 -1.30
N VAL A 128 -7.06 -16.17 -1.98
CA VAL A 128 -8.09 -17.22 -1.76
C VAL A 128 -7.58 -18.60 -2.16
N ILE A 129 -6.93 -18.72 -3.33
CA ILE A 129 -6.35 -19.99 -3.80
C ILE A 129 -5.28 -20.49 -2.81
N LEU A 130 -4.39 -19.61 -2.37
CA LEU A 130 -3.33 -19.95 -1.43
C LEU A 130 -3.87 -20.23 -0.02
N PHE A 131 -4.95 -19.56 0.39
CA PHE A 131 -5.64 -19.86 1.65
C PHE A 131 -6.19 -21.29 1.64
N VAL A 132 -6.96 -21.65 0.60
CA VAL A 132 -7.50 -23.01 0.43
C VAL A 132 -6.35 -24.01 0.42
N ARG A 133 -5.24 -23.71 -0.27
CA ARG A 133 -4.07 -24.57 -0.23
C ARG A 133 -3.48 -24.68 1.18
N ALA A 134 -3.27 -23.57 1.87
CA ALA A 134 -2.67 -23.51 3.20
C ALA A 134 -3.42 -24.38 4.21
N VAL A 135 -4.75 -24.28 4.26
CA VAL A 135 -5.57 -25.05 5.22
C VAL A 135 -5.65 -26.55 4.93
N THR A 136 -5.17 -27.00 3.78
CA THR A 136 -5.06 -28.43 3.42
C THR A 136 -3.70 -29.04 3.73
N LEU A 137 -2.71 -28.23 4.13
CA LEU A 137 -1.34 -28.69 4.39
C LEU A 137 -1.18 -29.20 5.81
N PRO A 138 -0.38 -30.24 6.07
CA PRO A 138 -0.07 -30.66 7.43
C PRO A 138 0.64 -29.52 8.18
N GLY A 139 0.38 -29.38 9.48
CA GLY A 139 1.05 -28.37 10.30
C GLY A 139 0.60 -26.91 10.12
N TYR A 140 -0.34 -26.62 9.20
CA TYR A 140 -0.84 -25.24 9.00
C TYR A 140 -1.40 -24.63 10.29
N VAL A 141 -2.05 -25.46 11.12
CA VAL A 141 -2.61 -25.06 12.42
C VAL A 141 -1.54 -24.49 13.34
N ASN A 142 -0.30 -25.01 13.33
CA ASN A 142 0.79 -24.49 14.15
C ASN A 142 1.12 -23.04 13.76
N GLY A 143 1.11 -22.75 12.47
CA GLY A 143 1.32 -21.40 11.95
C GLY A 143 0.18 -20.46 12.30
N ILE A 144 -1.07 -20.89 12.12
CA ILE A 144 -2.25 -20.10 12.49
C ILE A 144 -2.29 -19.85 14.00
N THR A 145 -2.02 -20.85 14.83
CA THR A 145 -1.91 -20.69 16.28
C THR A 145 -0.81 -19.69 16.61
N PHE A 146 0.37 -19.80 15.98
CA PHE A 146 1.46 -18.85 16.21
C PHE A 146 1.09 -17.41 15.81
N TYR A 147 0.36 -17.23 14.71
CA TYR A 147 -0.18 -15.94 14.28
C TYR A 147 -1.24 -15.39 15.24
N LEU A 148 -2.04 -16.28 15.83
CA LEU A 148 -3.22 -15.96 16.63
C LEU A 148 -3.06 -16.24 18.14
N THR A 149 -1.84 -16.34 18.68
CA THR A 149 -1.63 -16.50 20.13
C THR A 149 -1.50 -15.13 20.80
N PRO A 150 -2.40 -14.77 21.74
CA PRO A 150 -2.34 -13.48 22.39
C PRO A 150 -1.31 -13.41 23.52
N GLU A 151 -0.60 -12.28 23.54
CA GLU A 151 0.33 -11.92 24.61
C GLU A 151 -0.07 -10.56 25.19
N TRP A 152 -1.09 -10.54 26.04
CA TRP A 152 -1.67 -9.32 26.61
C TRP A 152 -0.66 -8.39 27.28
N GLY A 153 0.41 -8.93 27.87
CA GLY A 153 1.50 -8.14 28.46
C GLY A 153 2.20 -7.20 27.47
N LYS A 154 2.15 -7.49 26.15
CA LYS A 154 2.75 -6.64 25.13
C LYS A 154 2.01 -5.32 24.92
N LEU A 155 0.73 -5.24 25.31
CA LEU A 155 -0.04 -3.99 25.23
C LEU A 155 0.51 -2.86 26.11
N ALA A 156 1.21 -3.22 27.20
CA ALA A 156 1.87 -2.25 28.07
C ALA A 156 3.10 -1.59 27.41
N ASN A 157 3.59 -2.14 26.29
CA ASN A 157 4.75 -1.61 25.59
C ASN A 157 4.35 -0.57 24.54
N ALA A 158 4.76 0.68 24.75
CA ALA A 158 4.50 1.79 23.81
C ALA A 158 5.00 1.51 22.38
N LYS A 159 6.04 0.69 22.21
CA LYS A 159 6.53 0.28 20.89
C LYS A 159 5.48 -0.48 20.07
N VAL A 160 4.62 -1.26 20.72
CA VAL A 160 3.53 -2.00 20.06
C VAL A 160 2.52 -1.03 19.42
N TRP A 161 2.19 0.05 20.13
CA TRP A 161 1.33 1.10 19.63
C TRP A 161 1.99 1.90 18.50
N GLY A 162 3.28 2.20 18.62
CA GLY A 162 4.06 2.83 17.56
C GLY A 162 4.13 1.98 16.28
N ASP A 163 4.37 0.68 16.42
CA ASP A 163 4.38 -0.26 15.29
C ASP A 163 2.99 -0.34 14.62
N ALA A 164 1.91 -0.32 15.40
CA ALA A 164 0.53 -0.29 14.89
C ALA A 164 0.23 1.02 14.13
N ALA A 165 0.62 2.17 14.69
CA ALA A 165 0.45 3.48 14.05
C ALA A 165 1.21 3.55 12.72
N MET A 166 2.47 3.13 12.71
CA MET A 166 3.31 3.10 11.51
C MET A 166 2.75 2.14 10.46
N GLN A 167 2.27 0.98 10.87
CA GLN A 167 1.65 0.02 9.95
C GLN A 167 0.38 0.59 9.30
N ILE A 168 -0.50 1.23 10.08
CA ILE A 168 -1.71 1.87 9.54
C ILE A 168 -1.36 3.00 8.58
N PHE A 169 -0.45 3.89 9.01
CA PHE A 169 -0.04 5.05 8.22
C PHE A 169 0.51 4.62 6.85
N PHE A 170 1.51 3.74 6.83
CA PHE A 170 2.10 3.31 5.56
C PHE A 170 1.22 2.35 4.75
N SER A 171 0.28 1.64 5.38
CA SER A 171 -0.64 0.75 4.66
C SER A 171 -1.78 1.52 3.99
N LEU A 172 -2.29 2.59 4.58
CA LEU A 172 -3.35 3.39 3.96
C LEU A 172 -2.80 4.42 2.96
N GLY A 173 -1.52 4.79 3.09
CA GLY A 173 -0.83 5.71 2.20
C GLY A 173 -1.32 7.18 2.21
N PRO A 174 -1.80 7.77 3.32
CA PRO A 174 -2.02 9.22 3.37
C PRO A 174 -0.68 9.97 3.42
N CYS A 175 -0.68 11.23 3.00
CA CYS A 175 0.49 12.14 2.99
C CYS A 175 1.47 11.91 1.82
N TRP A 176 1.10 11.07 0.85
CA TRP A 176 1.88 10.81 -0.36
C TRP A 176 1.32 11.58 -1.59
N GLY A 177 0.19 12.28 -1.44
CA GLY A 177 -0.52 12.95 -2.53
C GLY A 177 -1.35 12.00 -3.43
N GLY A 178 -1.22 10.69 -3.25
CA GLY A 178 -1.99 9.67 -3.97
C GLY A 178 -3.50 9.81 -3.79
N LEU A 179 -3.95 9.98 -2.55
CA LEU A 179 -5.37 10.11 -2.23
C LEU A 179 -5.96 11.44 -2.74
N ILE A 180 -5.20 12.54 -2.63
CA ILE A 180 -5.57 13.83 -3.22
C ILE A 180 -5.76 13.65 -4.72
N THR A 181 -4.79 13.01 -5.40
CA THR A 181 -4.84 12.76 -6.83
C THR A 181 -6.06 11.92 -7.20
N LEU A 182 -6.28 10.76 -6.56
CA LEU A 182 -7.43 9.90 -6.86
C LEU A 182 -8.77 10.60 -6.57
N GLY A 183 -8.85 11.33 -5.44
CA GLY A 183 -10.03 12.09 -5.04
C GLY A 183 -10.38 13.20 -6.02
N SER A 184 -9.37 13.82 -6.64
CA SER A 184 -9.58 14.96 -7.55
C SER A 184 -10.32 14.64 -8.86
N TYR A 185 -10.39 13.36 -9.23
CA TYR A 185 -11.17 12.87 -10.37
C TYR A 185 -12.59 12.42 -9.94
N ASN A 186 -12.97 12.52 -8.66
CA ASN A 186 -14.33 12.22 -8.21
C ASN A 186 -15.33 13.32 -8.61
N LYS A 187 -16.59 12.92 -8.70
CA LYS A 187 -17.72 13.85 -8.76
C LYS A 187 -17.81 14.61 -7.45
N PHE A 188 -18.16 15.90 -7.50
CA PHE A 188 -18.18 16.78 -6.33
C PHE A 188 -19.13 16.28 -5.21
N ASN A 189 -20.29 15.72 -5.60
CA ASN A 189 -21.31 15.20 -4.69
C ASN A 189 -21.09 13.74 -4.26
N ASN A 190 -19.93 13.15 -4.58
CA ASN A 190 -19.60 11.80 -4.17
C ASN A 190 -19.41 11.70 -2.65
N ASN A 191 -19.89 10.62 -2.03
CA ASN A 191 -19.72 10.42 -0.58
C ASN A 191 -18.33 9.85 -0.26
N CYS A 192 -17.33 10.74 -0.14
CA CYS A 192 -15.94 10.36 0.15
C CYS A 192 -15.74 9.75 1.54
N LEU A 193 -16.59 10.05 2.54
CA LEU A 193 -16.51 9.43 3.87
C LEU A 193 -16.83 7.94 3.80
N ARG A 194 -17.92 7.59 3.10
CA ARG A 194 -18.28 6.19 2.88
C ARG A 194 -17.15 5.44 2.18
N ASP A 195 -16.50 6.07 1.20
CA ASP A 195 -15.39 5.47 0.46
C ASP A 195 -14.18 5.24 1.35
N ALA A 196 -13.81 6.25 2.15
CA ALA A 196 -12.72 6.16 3.10
C ALA A 196 -12.91 4.98 4.06
N ILE A 197 -14.11 4.80 4.59
CA ILE A 197 -14.45 3.68 5.47
C ILE A 197 -14.32 2.34 4.72
N ILE A 198 -14.95 2.21 3.54
CA ILE A 198 -14.93 0.97 2.75
C ILE A 198 -13.49 0.56 2.43
N VAL A 199 -12.68 1.47 1.88
CA VAL A 199 -11.31 1.16 1.47
C VAL A 199 -10.44 0.85 2.68
N SER A 200 -10.54 1.63 3.75
CA SER A 200 -9.71 1.41 4.94
C SER A 200 -10.03 0.09 5.63
N CYS A 201 -11.31 -0.26 5.76
CA CYS A 201 -11.74 -1.56 6.28
C CYS A 201 -11.27 -2.71 5.39
N ALA A 202 -11.47 -2.62 4.07
CA ALA A 202 -11.04 -3.65 3.14
C ALA A 202 -9.51 -3.84 3.14
N ASN A 203 -8.73 -2.76 3.23
CA ASN A 203 -7.28 -2.82 3.38
C ASN A 203 -6.85 -3.58 4.65
N CYS A 204 -7.49 -3.28 5.79
CA CYS A 204 -7.22 -3.96 7.06
C CYS A 204 -7.60 -5.45 7.01
N LEU A 205 -8.79 -5.75 6.48
CA LEU A 205 -9.26 -7.13 6.29
C LEU A 205 -8.35 -7.93 5.37
N THR A 206 -7.83 -7.30 4.32
CA THR A 206 -6.87 -7.94 3.39
C THR A 206 -5.57 -8.28 4.09
N SER A 207 -5.04 -7.37 4.91
CA SER A 207 -3.83 -7.62 5.72
C SER A 207 -4.03 -8.79 6.69
N PHE A 208 -5.18 -8.81 7.36
CA PHE A 208 -5.54 -9.88 8.28
C PHE A 208 -5.71 -11.22 7.58
N PHE A 209 -6.42 -11.25 6.46
CA PHE A 209 -6.60 -12.46 5.66
C PHE A 209 -5.27 -12.99 5.08
N ALA A 210 -4.41 -12.10 4.59
CA ALA A 210 -3.07 -12.45 4.13
C ALA A 210 -2.22 -13.09 5.25
N GLY A 211 -2.44 -12.69 6.51
CA GLY A 211 -1.83 -13.32 7.67
C GLY A 211 -2.12 -14.82 7.76
N PHE A 212 -3.37 -15.25 7.55
CA PHE A 212 -3.72 -16.68 7.51
C PHE A 212 -3.01 -17.42 6.38
N VAL A 213 -2.93 -16.81 5.20
CA VAL A 213 -2.27 -17.41 4.04
C VAL A 213 -0.78 -17.64 4.32
N ILE A 214 -0.09 -16.59 4.76
CA ILE A 214 1.35 -16.63 5.01
C ILE A 214 1.66 -17.57 6.16
N PHE A 215 1.00 -17.42 7.31
CA PHE A 215 1.30 -18.27 8.46
C PHE A 215 0.83 -19.71 8.28
N GLY A 216 -0.25 -19.98 7.53
CA GLY A 216 -0.63 -21.36 7.20
C GLY A 216 0.46 -22.09 6.41
N ILE A 217 1.08 -21.42 5.42
CA ILE A 217 2.16 -22.00 4.61
C ILE A 217 3.48 -22.08 5.37
N VAL A 218 3.81 -21.07 6.18
CA VAL A 218 4.99 -21.10 7.06
C VAL A 218 4.85 -22.18 8.15
N GLY A 219 3.64 -22.41 8.66
CA GLY A 219 3.34 -23.49 9.61
C GLY A 219 3.57 -24.88 9.02
N PHE A 220 3.20 -25.07 7.75
CA PHE A 220 3.54 -26.28 6.99
C PHE A 220 5.06 -26.48 6.88
N MET A 221 5.81 -25.43 6.51
CA MET A 221 7.27 -25.52 6.44
C MET A 221 7.91 -25.87 7.79
N ALA A 222 7.42 -25.27 8.89
CA ALA A 222 7.90 -25.59 10.22
C ALA A 222 7.67 -27.07 10.58
N HIS A 223 6.50 -27.60 10.23
CA HIS A 223 6.15 -29.01 10.42
C HIS A 223 7.03 -29.94 9.58
N GLU A 224 7.24 -29.65 8.30
CA GLU A 224 8.11 -30.45 7.42
C GLU A 224 9.57 -30.46 7.88
N LEU A 225 10.06 -29.34 8.41
CA LEU A 225 11.42 -29.21 8.91
C LEU A 225 11.59 -29.73 10.34
N GLY A 226 10.50 -30.05 11.04
CA GLY A 226 10.54 -30.45 12.45
C GLY A 226 11.04 -29.35 13.39
N VAL A 227 10.85 -28.07 13.04
CA VAL A 227 11.30 -26.90 13.81
C VAL A 227 10.11 -26.05 14.25
N SER A 228 10.35 -25.05 15.11
CA SER A 228 9.29 -24.14 15.53
C SER A 228 8.96 -23.13 14.42
N VAL A 229 7.72 -22.64 14.38
CA VAL A 229 7.29 -21.59 13.44
C VAL A 229 8.15 -20.32 13.60
N LYS A 230 8.62 -20.04 14.82
CA LYS A 230 9.47 -18.90 15.13
C LYS A 230 10.82 -18.94 14.40
N ASP A 231 11.37 -20.13 14.18
CA ASP A 231 12.70 -20.32 13.56
C ASP A 231 12.65 -20.10 12.04
N VAL A 232 11.46 -20.24 11.45
CA VAL A 232 11.25 -20.10 10.01
C VAL A 232 10.53 -18.79 9.63
N ALA A 233 9.92 -18.10 10.60
CA ALA A 233 9.29 -16.81 10.40
C ALA A 233 10.34 -15.69 10.29
N ALA A 234 10.76 -15.40 9.05
CA ALA A 234 11.68 -14.30 8.75
C ALA A 234 11.03 -12.91 8.92
N GLN A 235 11.86 -11.86 9.06
CA GLN A 235 11.39 -10.48 9.22
C GLN A 235 11.24 -9.76 7.88
N GLY A 236 10.21 -8.91 7.75
CA GLY A 236 10.03 -8.02 6.61
C GLY A 236 10.03 -8.76 5.26
N ALA A 237 10.79 -8.25 4.29
CA ALA A 237 10.90 -8.84 2.96
C ALA A 237 11.42 -10.29 2.97
N GLY A 238 12.22 -10.68 3.97
CA GLY A 238 12.71 -12.06 4.10
C GLY A 238 11.58 -13.08 4.26
N LEU A 239 10.43 -12.68 4.84
CA LEU A 239 9.27 -13.57 4.96
C LEU A 239 8.73 -13.97 3.57
N ALA A 240 8.65 -13.01 2.64
CA ALA A 240 8.12 -13.24 1.31
C ALA A 240 9.16 -13.75 0.29
N PHE A 241 10.43 -13.39 0.43
CA PHE A 241 11.47 -13.74 -0.56
C PHE A 241 12.42 -14.86 -0.11
N ILE A 242 12.34 -15.30 1.15
CA ILE A 242 13.17 -16.41 1.68
C ILE A 242 12.28 -17.50 2.25
N ALA A 243 11.51 -17.21 3.31
CA ALA A 243 10.73 -18.22 4.02
C ALA A 243 9.59 -18.79 3.16
N TYR A 244 8.85 -17.94 2.45
CA TYR A 244 7.72 -18.39 1.65
C TYR A 244 8.12 -19.21 0.41
N PRO A 245 9.13 -18.80 -0.40
CA PRO A 245 9.58 -19.61 -1.54
C PRO A 245 10.15 -20.97 -1.10
N GLU A 246 10.83 -21.00 0.05
CA GLU A 246 11.32 -22.23 0.67
C GLU A 246 10.15 -23.17 1.02
N ALA A 247 9.09 -22.66 1.64
CA ALA A 247 7.86 -23.43 1.91
C ALA A 247 7.20 -23.93 0.61
N VAL A 248 7.11 -23.07 -0.41
CA VAL A 248 6.51 -23.39 -1.71
C VAL A 248 7.30 -24.45 -2.48
N ALA A 249 8.63 -24.46 -2.37
CA ALA A 249 9.49 -25.44 -3.03
C ALA A 249 9.20 -26.89 -2.60
N ARG A 250 8.59 -27.08 -1.41
CA ARG A 250 8.18 -28.38 -0.86
C ARG A 250 6.78 -28.81 -1.31
N LEU A 251 6.01 -27.94 -1.95
CA LEU A 251 4.67 -28.28 -2.42
C LEU A 251 4.73 -29.10 -3.72
N PRO A 252 3.79 -30.05 -3.92
CA PRO A 252 3.61 -30.67 -5.22
C PRO A 252 3.28 -29.60 -6.26
N ILE A 253 3.83 -29.72 -7.47
CA ILE A 253 3.69 -28.72 -8.54
C ILE A 253 4.22 -27.35 -8.07
N SER A 254 5.38 -27.33 -7.39
CA SER A 254 5.99 -26.11 -6.83
C SER A 254 6.08 -24.92 -7.80
N PRO A 255 6.35 -25.08 -9.12
CA PRO A 255 6.37 -23.94 -10.04
C PRO A 255 5.04 -23.19 -10.12
N PHE A 256 3.90 -23.89 -10.05
CA PHE A 256 2.57 -23.28 -10.12
C PHE A 256 2.33 -22.32 -8.95
N TRP A 257 2.61 -22.78 -7.73
CA TRP A 257 2.45 -21.98 -6.52
C TRP A 257 3.41 -20.79 -6.47
N ALA A 258 4.66 -21.00 -6.91
CA ALA A 258 5.66 -19.93 -6.99
C ALA A 258 5.25 -18.84 -7.98
N ILE A 259 4.82 -19.22 -9.19
CA ILE A 259 4.34 -18.28 -10.20
C ILE A 259 3.14 -17.50 -9.67
N LEU A 260 2.13 -18.16 -9.11
CA LEU A 260 0.96 -17.47 -8.53
C LEU A 260 1.39 -16.45 -7.48
N PHE A 261 2.24 -16.85 -6.54
CA PHE A 261 2.68 -15.99 -5.45
C PHE A 261 3.51 -14.80 -5.94
N PHE A 262 4.51 -15.02 -6.80
CA PHE A 262 5.36 -13.93 -7.28
C PHE A 262 4.64 -13.01 -8.27
N VAL A 263 3.71 -13.50 -9.08
CA VAL A 263 2.84 -12.64 -9.89
C VAL A 263 1.89 -11.85 -8.98
N MET A 264 1.40 -12.43 -7.88
CA MET A 264 0.65 -11.68 -6.88
C MET A 264 1.49 -10.56 -6.24
N LEU A 265 2.73 -10.85 -5.81
CA LEU A 265 3.61 -9.80 -5.27
C LEU A 265 3.90 -8.71 -6.31
N LEU A 266 4.18 -9.10 -7.56
CA LEU A 266 4.39 -8.16 -8.65
C LEU A 266 3.17 -7.27 -8.86
N THR A 267 1.97 -7.86 -8.95
CA THR A 267 0.73 -7.11 -9.16
C THR A 267 0.40 -6.18 -7.99
N LEU A 268 0.62 -6.60 -6.74
CA LEU A 268 0.48 -5.71 -5.56
C LEU A 268 1.42 -4.51 -5.63
N GLY A 269 2.70 -4.74 -5.93
CA GLY A 269 3.67 -3.64 -6.06
C GLY A 269 3.32 -2.70 -7.20
N VAL A 270 2.95 -3.26 -8.35
CA VAL A 270 2.53 -2.52 -9.54
C VAL A 270 1.28 -1.68 -9.25
N GLY A 271 0.31 -2.22 -8.52
CA GLY A 271 -0.94 -1.54 -8.19
C GLY A 271 -0.75 -0.24 -7.41
N SER A 272 0.13 -0.23 -6.41
CA SER A 272 0.46 0.99 -5.66
C SER A 272 1.18 2.02 -6.53
N GLN A 273 2.05 1.56 -7.44
CA GLN A 273 2.87 2.42 -8.28
C GLN A 273 2.06 3.29 -9.25
N PHE A 274 0.90 2.81 -9.73
CA PHE A 274 0.04 3.63 -10.59
C PHE A 274 -0.33 4.95 -9.98
N THR A 275 -0.84 4.88 -8.75
CA THR A 275 -1.34 6.06 -8.08
C THR A 275 -0.21 7.04 -7.85
N ILE A 276 0.99 6.54 -7.57
CA ILE A 276 2.17 7.35 -7.31
C ILE A 276 2.69 8.01 -8.60
N VAL A 277 2.87 7.24 -9.68
CA VAL A 277 3.24 7.79 -10.99
C VAL A 277 2.19 8.79 -11.47
N GLN A 278 0.90 8.46 -11.33
CA GLN A 278 -0.20 9.35 -11.67
C GLN A 278 -0.18 10.63 -10.83
N THR A 279 0.22 10.55 -9.56
CA THR A 279 0.34 11.71 -8.67
C THR A 279 1.39 12.69 -9.19
N VAL A 280 2.55 12.18 -9.61
CA VAL A 280 3.63 12.98 -10.21
C VAL A 280 3.15 13.64 -11.49
N ILE A 281 2.57 12.86 -12.40
CA ILE A 281 2.06 13.34 -13.69
C ILE A 281 0.99 14.41 -13.49
N THR A 282 0.01 14.16 -12.62
CA THR A 282 -1.09 15.09 -12.33
C THR A 282 -0.55 16.40 -11.76
N SER A 283 0.42 16.31 -10.84
CA SER A 283 1.07 17.49 -10.27
C SER A 283 1.77 18.35 -11.31
N ILE A 284 2.55 17.74 -12.23
CA ILE A 284 3.23 18.47 -13.31
C ILE A 284 2.20 19.09 -14.27
N ILE A 285 1.19 18.32 -14.66
CA ILE A 285 0.16 18.77 -15.59
C ILE A 285 -0.60 19.98 -15.04
N ASP A 286 -0.97 19.97 -13.76
CA ASP A 286 -1.73 21.07 -13.15
C ASP A 286 -0.87 22.32 -12.92
N VAL A 287 0.39 22.17 -12.52
CA VAL A 287 1.29 23.31 -12.28
C VAL A 287 1.58 24.06 -13.58
N PHE A 288 1.86 23.32 -14.66
CA PHE A 288 2.29 23.91 -15.94
C PHE A 288 1.15 23.99 -16.98
N ASN A 289 -0.07 23.62 -16.61
CA ASN A 289 -1.24 23.56 -17.48
C ASN A 289 -1.00 22.75 -18.78
N LEU A 290 -0.38 21.57 -18.66
CA LEU A 290 0.06 20.72 -19.78
C LEU A 290 -0.93 19.60 -20.12
N ARG A 291 -2.23 19.81 -19.93
CA ARG A 291 -3.27 18.77 -20.13
C ARG A 291 -3.27 18.20 -21.54
N HIS A 292 -3.11 19.06 -22.55
CA HIS A 292 -2.99 18.68 -23.96
C HIS A 292 -1.75 17.82 -24.27
N ARG A 293 -0.73 17.84 -23.40
CA ARG A 293 0.54 17.09 -23.51
C ARG A 293 0.63 15.92 -22.52
N SER A 294 -0.49 15.49 -21.95
CA SER A 294 -0.52 14.46 -20.89
C SER A 294 0.25 13.18 -21.25
N LYS A 295 0.18 12.74 -22.51
CA LYS A 295 0.91 11.57 -23.03
C LYS A 295 2.42 11.79 -23.07
N GLU A 296 2.87 12.98 -23.51
CA GLU A 296 4.30 13.32 -23.54
C GLU A 296 4.86 13.46 -22.12
N VAL A 297 4.12 14.10 -21.21
CA VAL A 297 4.50 14.21 -19.80
C VAL A 297 4.62 12.82 -19.17
N THR A 298 3.65 11.94 -19.43
CA THR A 298 3.68 10.54 -18.95
C THR A 298 4.92 9.81 -19.47
N ALA A 299 5.20 9.89 -20.78
CA ALA A 299 6.37 9.24 -21.37
C ALA A 299 7.68 9.77 -20.78
N ALA A 300 7.79 11.08 -20.58
CA ALA A 300 8.96 11.72 -19.97
C ALA A 300 9.17 11.26 -18.52
N VAL A 301 8.11 11.33 -17.69
CA VAL A 301 8.16 10.89 -16.28
C VAL A 301 8.57 9.42 -16.20
N CYS A 302 7.95 8.52 -16.98
CA CYS A 302 8.28 7.10 -16.98
C CYS A 302 9.71 6.83 -17.49
N THR A 303 10.21 7.59 -18.47
CA THR A 303 11.56 7.41 -19.00
C THR A 303 12.62 7.85 -17.98
N VAL A 304 12.45 9.04 -17.39
CA VAL A 304 13.33 9.52 -16.31
C VAL A 304 13.30 8.56 -15.13
N SER A 305 12.09 8.09 -14.79
CA SER A 305 11.85 7.09 -13.76
C SER A 305 12.66 5.82 -13.97
N CYS A 306 12.55 5.22 -15.15
CA CYS A 306 13.29 4.02 -15.52
C CYS A 306 14.81 4.24 -15.43
N LEU A 307 15.33 5.36 -15.95
CA LEU A 307 16.76 5.66 -15.94
C LEU A 307 17.33 5.77 -14.51
N ILE A 308 16.61 6.42 -13.60
CA ILE A 308 17.04 6.52 -12.19
C ILE A 308 16.88 5.16 -11.49
N GLY A 309 15.79 4.45 -11.76
CA GLY A 309 15.53 3.10 -11.25
C GLY A 309 16.66 2.11 -11.55
N LEU A 310 17.33 2.24 -12.70
CA LEU A 310 18.49 1.40 -13.06
C LEU A 310 19.63 1.45 -12.03
N THR A 311 19.80 2.55 -11.30
CA THR A 311 20.82 2.65 -10.23
C THR A 311 20.56 1.65 -9.11
N MET A 312 19.29 1.33 -8.86
CA MET A 312 18.83 0.37 -7.84
C MET A 312 18.92 -1.09 -8.33
N CYS A 313 19.18 -1.30 -9.63
CA CYS A 313 19.44 -2.62 -10.21
C CYS A 313 20.94 -3.00 -10.20
N THR A 314 21.81 -2.15 -9.63
CA THR A 314 23.24 -2.44 -9.48
C THR A 314 23.49 -3.42 -8.33
N ARG A 315 24.72 -3.97 -8.22
CA ARG A 315 25.11 -4.85 -7.09
C ARG A 315 24.95 -4.20 -5.71
N HIS A 316 25.01 -2.87 -5.64
CA HIS A 316 24.80 -2.09 -4.41
C HIS A 316 23.38 -1.51 -4.31
N GLY A 317 22.49 -1.89 -5.22
CA GLY A 317 21.16 -1.34 -5.35
C GLY A 317 20.29 -1.48 -4.10
N MET A 318 20.47 -2.56 -3.33
CA MET A 318 19.75 -2.75 -2.07
C MET A 318 20.10 -1.66 -1.03
N TYR A 319 21.34 -1.18 -1.00
CA TYR A 319 21.72 -0.08 -0.10
C TYR A 319 21.07 1.24 -0.53
N ILE A 320 21.03 1.50 -1.84
CA ILE A 320 20.36 2.68 -2.40
C ILE A 320 18.85 2.61 -2.09
N LEU A 321 18.23 1.45 -2.27
CA LEU A 321 16.83 1.22 -1.93
C LEU A 321 16.56 1.48 -0.46
N GLN A 322 17.36 0.94 0.46
CA GLN A 322 17.20 1.18 1.89
C GLN A 322 17.42 2.65 2.27
N LEU A 323 18.35 3.34 1.62
CA LEU A 323 18.57 4.76 1.85
C LEU A 323 17.34 5.58 1.44
N LEU A 324 16.81 5.34 0.24
CA LEU A 324 15.62 6.04 -0.26
C LEU A 324 14.37 5.70 0.56
N ASP A 325 14.15 4.43 0.86
CA ASP A 325 12.97 3.97 1.62
C ASP A 325 12.90 4.60 3.01
N ASN A 326 14.03 4.66 3.71
CA ASN A 326 14.09 5.27 5.04
C ASN A 326 14.04 6.80 4.98
N TYR A 327 14.90 7.44 4.19
CA TYR A 327 15.12 8.88 4.28
C TYR A 327 14.28 9.72 3.33
N ALA A 328 13.95 9.22 2.14
CA ALA A 328 13.12 9.94 1.17
C ALA A 328 11.63 9.58 1.30
N GLY A 329 11.31 8.33 1.63
CA GLY A 329 9.93 7.88 1.83
C GLY A 329 9.45 8.08 3.26
N THR A 330 9.94 7.23 4.16
CA THR A 330 9.39 7.05 5.52
C THR A 330 9.40 8.35 6.34
N TYR A 331 10.56 8.99 6.52
CA TYR A 331 10.65 10.20 7.35
C TYR A 331 9.93 11.40 6.72
N SER A 332 10.02 11.57 5.41
CA SER A 332 9.38 12.69 4.71
C SER A 332 7.85 12.59 4.79
N ALA A 333 7.27 11.41 4.57
CA ALA A 333 5.82 11.22 4.66
C ALA A 333 5.29 11.47 6.08
N LEU A 334 6.01 11.02 7.11
CA LEU A 334 5.66 11.30 8.51
C LEU A 334 5.72 12.79 8.84
N MET A 335 6.77 13.48 8.38
CA MET A 335 6.89 14.92 8.60
C MET A 335 5.76 15.69 7.94
N ILE A 336 5.35 15.31 6.72
CA ILE A 336 4.19 15.90 6.05
C ILE A 336 2.91 15.62 6.83
N GLY A 337 2.71 14.40 7.33
CA GLY A 337 1.52 14.07 8.11
C GLY A 337 1.41 14.78 9.47
N CYS A 338 2.54 15.26 10.01
CA CYS A 338 2.57 16.04 11.24
C CYS A 338 2.27 17.54 11.04
N ILE A 339 2.43 18.07 9.82
CA ILE A 339 2.22 19.49 9.49
C ILE A 339 0.79 19.69 8.97
#